data_AF-A0A9D9NGW5-F1
#
_entry.id   AF-A0A9D9NGW5-F1
#
_cell.length_a   1.000
_cell.length_b   1.000
_cell.length_c   1.000
_cell.angle_alpha   90.00
_cell.angle_beta   90.00
_cell.angle_gamma   90.00
#
_symmetry.space_group_name_H-M   'P 1'
#
loop_
_entity.id
_entity.type
_entity.pdbx_description
1 polymer ?
#
loop_
_entity_poly.entity_id
_entity_poly.type
_entity_poly.pdbx_seq_one_letter_code
_entity_poly.pdbx_strand_id
1 'polypeptide(L)'
;MIRQVLTAFAMMLLVIQSYGQGHSTEISAPYGSEFTINGLIIGGPAEYSDADVIAAFGQPDAVEYDEFGYTYVYNRDMTKKPDGYVQRSNHSAEITLPRIPGPILSVYISDRGFVINGHIEVGDSISKVYDLGGKFKTNDYGDGDGGILWCPPGRSDDWIVCPEFTYNENGIIDSIYFWSY
;
A
#
# COMPACT_ATOMS: atom_id res chain seq x y z
N MET A 1 29.38 43.68 -11.96
CA MET A 1 28.97 42.50 -11.18
C MET A 1 27.49 42.24 -11.36
N ILE A 2 27.08 41.58 -12.45
CA ILE A 2 25.72 41.02 -12.62
C ILE A 2 25.88 39.77 -13.50
N ARG A 3 26.14 38.63 -12.88
CA ARG A 3 26.10 37.29 -13.47
C ARG A 3 25.87 36.31 -12.33
N GLN A 4 24.61 35.95 -12.06
CA GLN A 4 24.19 34.74 -11.33
C GLN A 4 22.67 34.80 -11.06
N VAL A 5 21.82 34.74 -12.10
CA VAL A 5 20.37 34.44 -11.94
C VAL A 5 19.85 33.60 -13.12
N LEU A 6 20.64 32.64 -13.63
CA LEU A 6 20.25 31.85 -14.81
C LEU A 6 20.48 30.35 -14.62
N THR A 7 20.26 29.86 -13.40
CA THR A 7 20.48 28.43 -13.08
C THR A 7 19.40 27.86 -12.16
N ALA A 8 18.15 28.30 -12.32
CA ALA A 8 17.01 27.74 -11.57
C ALA A 8 15.79 27.38 -12.44
N PHE A 9 15.82 27.66 -13.75
CA PHE A 9 14.67 27.42 -14.63
C PHE A 9 14.87 26.31 -15.68
N ALA A 10 16.00 25.60 -15.65
CA ALA A 10 16.32 24.53 -16.60
C ALA A 10 16.02 23.11 -16.08
N MET A 11 15.53 22.95 -14.84
CA MET A 11 15.13 21.65 -14.26
C MET A 11 13.61 21.40 -14.31
N MET A 12 12.84 22.28 -14.95
CA MET A 12 11.39 22.15 -15.12
C MET A 12 11.00 21.79 -16.56
N LEU A 13 11.93 21.21 -17.33
CA LEU A 13 11.71 20.81 -18.72
C LEU A 13 12.52 19.55 -19.03
N LEU A 14 12.12 18.44 -18.44
CA LEU A 14 12.20 17.13 -19.11
C LEU A 14 11.23 16.18 -18.40
N VAL A 15 10.65 15.27 -19.17
CA VAL A 15 9.70 14.24 -18.74
C VAL A 15 8.23 14.67 -18.69
N ILE A 16 7.69 15.14 -19.81
CA ILE A 16 6.35 14.71 -20.25
C ILE A 16 6.39 14.49 -21.76
N GLN A 17 6.95 13.36 -22.19
CA GLN A 17 6.67 12.78 -23.50
C GLN A 17 6.68 11.25 -23.39
N SER A 18 5.52 10.68 -23.12
CA SER A 18 5.05 9.42 -23.73
C SER A 18 3.66 9.09 -23.17
N TYR A 19 2.64 9.43 -23.96
CA TYR A 19 1.33 8.83 -23.83
C TYR A 19 1.39 7.45 -24.50
N GLY A 20 1.07 6.40 -23.75
CA GLY A 20 0.91 5.04 -24.24
C GLY A 20 2.03 4.08 -23.81
N GLN A 21 1.64 3.04 -23.06
CA GLN A 21 2.44 2.02 -22.35
C GLN A 21 2.81 2.41 -20.92
N GLY A 22 2.32 1.59 -19.97
CA GLY A 22 2.44 1.79 -18.52
C GLY A 22 3.88 2.09 -18.12
N HIS A 23 4.11 3.34 -17.74
CA HIS A 23 5.43 3.84 -17.39
C HIS A 23 5.75 3.48 -15.95
N SER A 24 6.72 2.59 -15.76
CA SER A 24 7.39 2.42 -14.48
C SER A 24 8.36 3.58 -14.27
N THR A 25 8.12 4.41 -13.26
CA THR A 25 9.07 5.47 -12.83
C THR A 25 9.83 4.97 -11.62
N GLU A 26 11.16 5.08 -11.61
CA GLU A 26 12.01 4.71 -10.46
C GLU A 26 12.47 5.98 -9.73
N ILE A 27 12.08 6.14 -8.46
CA ILE A 27 12.42 7.30 -7.62
C ILE A 27 13.19 6.81 -6.38
N SER A 28 14.26 7.50 -5.96
CA SER A 28 14.99 7.14 -4.74
C SER A 28 14.17 7.47 -3.49
N ALA A 29 13.95 6.49 -2.62
CA ALA A 29 13.07 6.60 -1.46
C ALA A 29 13.80 7.07 -0.18
N PRO A 30 13.25 8.03 0.59
CA PRO A 30 13.66 8.26 1.97
C PRO A 30 13.08 7.22 2.95
N TYR A 31 12.13 6.40 2.52
CA TYR A 31 11.50 5.32 3.28
C TYR A 31 12.05 3.96 2.80
N GLY A 32 12.25 3.00 3.72
CA GLY A 32 13.01 1.76 3.46
C GLY A 32 12.54 0.91 2.28
N SER A 33 13.39 -0.03 1.83
CA SER A 33 13.18 -0.90 0.65
C SER A 33 12.15 -2.04 0.84
N GLU A 34 11.30 -1.96 1.85
CA GLU A 34 10.39 -3.04 2.25
C GLU A 34 8.97 -2.52 2.41
N PHE A 35 7.95 -3.36 2.16
CA PHE A 35 6.56 -3.04 2.46
C PHE A 35 6.29 -3.39 3.93
N THR A 36 5.91 -2.40 4.73
CA THR A 36 5.67 -2.60 6.18
C THR A 36 4.32 -2.07 6.61
N ILE A 37 3.72 -2.70 7.62
CA ILE A 37 2.46 -2.27 8.23
C ILE A 37 2.65 -2.26 9.74
N ASN A 38 2.46 -1.10 10.36
CA ASN A 38 2.75 -0.87 11.78
C ASN A 38 4.17 -1.34 12.18
N GLY A 39 5.13 -1.21 11.25
CA GLY A 39 6.52 -1.63 11.41
C GLY A 39 6.82 -3.11 11.13
N LEU A 40 5.81 -3.95 10.86
CA LEU A 40 6.00 -5.36 10.50
C LEU A 40 6.19 -5.51 8.99
N ILE A 41 7.19 -6.27 8.54
CA ILE A 41 7.50 -6.48 7.11
C ILE A 41 6.52 -7.48 6.49
N ILE A 42 5.90 -7.14 5.37
CA ILE A 42 4.89 -7.98 4.70
C ILE A 42 5.46 -8.62 3.42
N GLY A 43 5.22 -9.93 3.27
CA GLY A 43 5.75 -10.72 2.15
C GLY A 43 7.28 -10.82 2.09
N GLY A 44 7.96 -10.49 3.19
CA GLY A 44 9.41 -10.67 3.36
C GLY A 44 9.76 -12.14 3.66
N PRO A 45 11.04 -12.45 3.96
CA PRO A 45 11.45 -13.81 4.35
C PRO A 45 11.12 -14.15 5.81
N ALA A 46 10.59 -13.19 6.58
CA ALA A 46 10.35 -13.36 8.00
C ALA A 46 9.14 -14.27 8.25
N GLU A 47 9.32 -15.22 9.15
CA GLU A 47 8.24 -15.99 9.76
C GLU A 47 7.75 -15.24 11.00
N TYR A 48 6.44 -15.16 11.19
CA TYR A 48 5.86 -14.46 12.34
C TYR A 48 5.11 -15.41 13.24
N SER A 49 5.24 -15.18 14.55
CA SER A 49 4.35 -15.78 15.54
C SER A 49 3.04 -15.01 15.62
N ASP A 50 2.00 -15.65 16.15
CA ASP A 50 0.73 -14.97 16.45
C ASP A 50 0.93 -13.74 17.34
N ALA A 51 1.91 -13.78 18.26
CA ALA A 51 2.23 -12.67 19.14
C ALA A 51 2.80 -11.47 18.38
N ASP A 52 3.61 -11.69 17.34
CA ASP A 52 4.16 -10.61 16.50
C ASP A 52 3.05 -9.93 15.71
N VAL A 53 2.14 -10.73 15.13
CA VAL A 53 0.99 -10.21 14.37
C VAL A 53 0.04 -9.47 15.30
N ILE A 54 -0.31 -10.03 16.47
CA ILE A 54 -1.19 -9.35 17.43
C ILE A 54 -0.56 -8.07 17.98
N ALA A 55 0.77 -8.03 18.15
CA ALA A 55 1.46 -6.81 18.57
C ALA A 55 1.38 -5.70 17.50
N ALA A 56 1.43 -6.06 16.21
CA ALA A 56 1.37 -5.10 15.11
C ALA A 56 -0.05 -4.67 14.75
N PHE A 57 -1.03 -5.59 14.79
CA PHE A 57 -2.38 -5.37 14.28
C PHE A 57 -3.47 -5.31 15.37
N GLY A 58 -3.13 -5.70 16.61
CA GLY A 58 -4.09 -5.85 17.70
C GLY A 58 -4.72 -7.24 17.76
N GLN A 59 -5.64 -7.42 18.69
CA GLN A 59 -6.39 -8.68 18.82
C GLN A 59 -7.43 -8.77 17.69
N PRO A 60 -7.45 -9.84 16.88
CA PRO A 60 -8.49 -10.03 15.87
C PRO A 60 -9.85 -10.33 16.50
N ASP A 61 -10.92 -9.93 15.81
CA ASP A 61 -12.29 -10.22 16.20
C ASP A 61 -12.69 -11.67 15.87
N ALA A 62 -12.12 -12.21 14.79
CA ALA A 62 -12.33 -13.58 14.36
C ALA A 62 -11.09 -14.16 13.67
N VAL A 63 -11.05 -15.49 13.62
CA VAL A 63 -10.05 -16.26 12.88
C VAL A 63 -10.79 -17.20 11.94
N GLU A 64 -10.54 -17.07 10.65
CA GLU A 64 -11.10 -17.92 9.61
C GLU A 64 -10.02 -18.86 9.06
N TYR A 65 -10.40 -20.04 8.55
CA TYR A 65 -9.45 -21.04 8.05
C TYR A 65 -9.84 -21.48 6.65
N ASP A 66 -8.89 -21.46 5.72
CA ASP A 66 -9.10 -21.80 4.31
C ASP A 66 -7.97 -22.69 3.76
N GLU A 67 -7.93 -22.88 2.44
CA GLU A 67 -6.89 -23.70 1.80
C GLU A 67 -5.49 -23.07 1.82
N PHE A 68 -5.40 -21.75 1.99
CA PHE A 68 -4.13 -21.01 2.04
C PHE A 68 -3.56 -20.92 3.45
N GLY A 69 -4.41 -21.00 4.48
CA GLY A 69 -3.97 -20.54 5.78
C GLY A 69 -5.05 -20.41 6.83
N TYR A 70 -4.80 -19.41 7.67
CA TYR A 70 -5.80 -18.80 8.52
C TYR A 70 -5.75 -17.29 8.35
N THR A 71 -6.91 -16.65 8.45
CA THR A 71 -7.08 -15.21 8.27
C THR A 71 -7.54 -14.60 9.57
N TYR A 72 -6.78 -13.62 10.05
CA TYR A 72 -7.20 -12.72 11.11
C TYR A 72 -8.10 -11.64 10.55
N VAL A 73 -9.32 -11.61 11.05
CA VAL A 73 -10.36 -10.69 10.62
C VAL A 73 -10.55 -9.62 11.70
N TYR A 74 -10.42 -8.37 11.27
CA TYR A 74 -10.66 -7.19 12.10
C TYR A 74 -11.93 -6.53 11.58
N ASN A 75 -12.96 -6.49 12.40
CA ASN A 75 -14.23 -5.92 12.04
C ASN A 75 -14.18 -4.41 12.18
N ARG A 76 -14.80 -3.72 11.22
CA ARG A 76 -14.88 -2.28 11.26
C ARG A 76 -15.80 -1.81 12.38
N ASP A 77 -15.36 -0.83 13.13
CA ASP A 77 -16.24 -0.08 14.02
C ASP A 77 -17.12 0.87 13.20
N MET A 78 -18.32 0.39 12.86
CA MET A 78 -19.29 1.12 12.05
C MET A 78 -19.78 2.42 12.72
N THR A 79 -19.51 2.63 14.01
CA THR A 79 -19.92 3.83 14.75
C THR A 79 -19.01 5.04 14.50
N LYS A 80 -17.86 4.86 13.84
CA LYS A 80 -16.83 5.90 13.65
C LYS A 80 -16.64 6.34 12.19
N LYS A 81 -17.57 6.00 11.29
CA LYS A 81 -17.44 6.32 9.86
C LYS A 81 -17.57 7.83 9.59
N PRO A 82 -16.66 8.43 8.79
CA PRO A 82 -16.85 9.79 8.30
C PRO A 82 -18.07 9.92 7.38
N ASP A 83 -18.67 11.11 7.35
CA ASP A 83 -19.71 11.44 6.37
C ASP A 83 -19.16 11.34 4.94
N GLY A 84 -19.93 10.69 4.04
CA GLY A 84 -19.54 10.47 2.64
C GLY A 84 -18.70 9.21 2.38
N TYR A 85 -18.50 8.35 3.38
CA TYR A 85 -17.76 7.10 3.23
C TYR A 85 -18.53 6.07 2.37
N VAL A 86 -17.91 5.60 1.29
CA VAL A 86 -18.43 4.51 0.44
C VAL A 86 -17.85 3.18 0.93
N GLN A 87 -18.73 2.26 1.34
CA GLN A 87 -18.33 0.98 1.90
C GLN A 87 -17.97 -0.03 0.81
N ARG A 88 -16.72 -0.50 0.81
CA ARG A 88 -16.25 -1.60 -0.06
C ARG A 88 -16.02 -2.94 0.65
N SER A 89 -15.85 -2.93 1.98
CA SER A 89 -15.76 -4.13 2.82
C SER A 89 -16.44 -3.93 4.19
N ASN A 90 -16.80 -5.04 4.84
CA ASN A 90 -17.27 -5.06 6.23
C ASN A 90 -16.13 -5.13 7.26
N HIS A 91 -14.92 -5.41 6.79
CA HIS A 91 -13.73 -5.56 7.63
C HIS A 91 -12.88 -4.27 7.59
N SER A 92 -12.19 -3.96 8.68
CA SER A 92 -11.16 -2.92 8.71
C SER A 92 -9.85 -3.43 8.15
N ALA A 93 -9.51 -4.69 8.47
CA ALA A 93 -8.39 -5.41 7.90
C ALA A 93 -8.62 -6.93 7.89
N GLU A 94 -7.94 -7.60 6.97
CA GLU A 94 -7.81 -9.05 6.89
C GLU A 94 -6.33 -9.38 6.66
N ILE A 95 -5.77 -10.27 7.49
CA ILE A 95 -4.36 -10.67 7.43
C ILE A 95 -4.29 -12.19 7.33
N THR A 96 -3.80 -12.72 6.21
CA THR A 96 -3.71 -14.18 5.99
C THR A 96 -2.29 -14.68 6.21
N LEU A 97 -2.17 -15.69 7.05
CA LEU A 97 -0.92 -16.41 7.35
C LEU A 97 -1.00 -17.86 6.87
N PRO A 98 0.13 -18.46 6.46
CA PRO A 98 0.16 -19.85 6.03
C PRO A 98 -0.09 -20.81 7.20
N ARG A 99 -0.56 -22.02 6.90
CA ARG A 99 -0.73 -23.10 7.91
C ARG A 99 0.60 -23.60 8.49
N ILE A 100 1.67 -23.42 7.73
CA ILE A 100 3.05 -23.69 8.15
C ILE A 100 3.73 -22.36 8.49
N PRO A 101 4.75 -22.33 9.38
CA PRO A 101 5.53 -21.12 9.61
C PRO A 101 6.01 -20.52 8.29
N GLY A 102 5.79 -19.22 8.14
CA GLY A 102 6.00 -18.53 6.87
C GLY A 102 5.61 -17.05 6.96
N PRO A 103 5.86 -16.29 5.89
CA PRO A 103 5.49 -14.89 5.83
C PRO A 103 3.99 -14.70 5.65
N ILE A 104 3.51 -13.50 5.96
CA ILE A 104 2.15 -13.07 5.65
C ILE A 104 1.93 -13.17 4.13
N LEU A 105 0.87 -13.88 3.74
CA LEU A 105 0.53 -14.17 2.34
C LEU A 105 -0.34 -13.09 1.71
N SER A 106 -1.26 -12.54 2.51
CA SER A 106 -2.25 -11.57 2.07
C SER A 106 -2.51 -10.52 3.13
N VAL A 107 -2.73 -9.30 2.67
CA VAL A 107 -3.27 -8.22 3.48
C VAL A 107 -4.34 -7.49 2.69
N TYR A 108 -5.48 -7.24 3.32
CA TYR A 108 -6.44 -6.25 2.90
C TYR A 108 -6.67 -5.27 4.05
N ILE A 109 -6.56 -3.96 3.80
CA ILE A 109 -6.82 -2.90 4.77
C ILE A 109 -7.75 -1.89 4.12
N SER A 110 -8.78 -1.47 4.83
CA SER A 110 -9.74 -0.48 4.32
C SER A 110 -10.17 0.55 5.36
N ASP A 111 -9.49 0.59 6.50
CA ASP A 111 -9.78 1.54 7.58
C ASP A 111 -8.51 2.21 8.11
N ARG A 112 -8.71 3.31 8.83
CA ARG A 112 -7.64 4.03 9.53
C ARG A 112 -7.10 3.21 10.70
N GLY A 113 -5.85 3.48 11.09
CA GLY A 113 -5.18 2.82 12.22
C GLY A 113 -4.08 1.83 11.85
N PHE A 114 -3.85 1.62 10.54
CA PHE A 114 -2.73 0.86 10.02
C PHE A 114 -1.81 1.79 9.24
N VAL A 115 -0.57 1.94 9.71
CA VAL A 115 0.42 2.84 9.12
C VAL A 115 1.33 2.04 8.19
N ILE A 116 1.23 2.32 6.91
CA ILE A 116 2.06 1.73 5.87
C ILE A 116 3.37 2.51 5.79
N ASN A 117 4.50 1.78 5.89
CA ASN A 117 5.84 2.37 5.77
C ASN A 117 6.09 3.57 6.69
N GLY A 118 5.37 3.66 7.81
CA GLY A 118 5.44 4.78 8.76
C GLY A 118 4.89 6.11 8.23
N HIS A 119 4.23 6.14 7.07
CA HIS A 119 3.90 7.39 6.34
C HIS A 119 2.45 7.48 5.83
N ILE A 120 1.87 6.35 5.41
CA ILE A 120 0.60 6.32 4.66
C ILE A 120 -0.47 5.59 5.47
N GLU A 121 -1.68 6.14 5.48
CA GLU A 121 -2.88 5.49 6.02
C GLU A 121 -4.04 5.54 5.02
N VAL A 122 -5.05 4.70 5.21
CA VAL A 122 -6.32 4.84 4.49
C VAL A 122 -6.95 6.21 4.79
N GLY A 123 -7.43 6.88 3.76
CA GLY A 123 -7.96 8.24 3.83
C GLY A 123 -6.92 9.33 3.55
N ASP A 124 -5.65 8.98 3.32
CA ASP A 124 -4.66 9.91 2.79
C ASP A 124 -4.85 10.16 1.28
N SER A 125 -4.23 11.22 0.77
CA SER A 125 -4.09 11.44 -0.68
C SER A 125 -3.21 10.35 -1.30
N ILE A 126 -3.64 9.81 -2.44
CA ILE A 126 -2.90 8.84 -3.23
C ILE A 126 -1.52 9.37 -3.66
N SER A 127 -1.35 10.70 -3.74
CA SER A 127 -0.07 11.32 -4.06
C SER A 127 1.05 10.95 -3.09
N LYS A 128 0.74 10.60 -1.83
CA LYS A 128 1.74 10.17 -0.84
C LYS A 128 2.46 8.87 -1.24
N VAL A 129 1.83 8.02 -2.04
CA VAL A 129 2.44 6.73 -2.47
C VAL A 129 3.73 6.98 -3.26
N TYR A 130 3.80 8.08 -4.02
CA TYR A 130 5.00 8.42 -4.78
C TYR A 130 6.20 8.82 -3.90
N ASP A 131 5.96 9.24 -2.65
CA ASP A 131 7.03 9.55 -1.69
C ASP A 131 7.81 8.30 -1.28
N LEU A 132 7.22 7.11 -1.45
CA LEU A 132 7.85 5.83 -1.12
C LEU A 132 8.98 5.44 -2.08
N GLY A 133 9.16 6.17 -3.18
CA GLY A 133 10.10 5.81 -4.24
C GLY A 133 9.81 4.43 -4.85
N GLY A 134 10.80 3.76 -5.44
CA GLY A 134 10.61 2.46 -6.08
C GLY A 134 9.87 2.57 -7.42
N LYS A 135 9.21 1.49 -7.84
CA LYS A 135 8.51 1.40 -9.14
C LYS A 135 7.00 1.44 -8.94
N PHE A 136 6.31 2.10 -9.86
CA PHE A 136 4.85 2.25 -9.82
C PHE A 136 4.19 1.77 -11.09
N LYS A 137 2.98 1.22 -10.96
CA LYS A 137 2.06 0.92 -12.07
C LYS A 137 0.66 1.35 -11.68
N THR A 138 0.03 2.16 -12.53
CA THR A 138 -1.35 2.63 -12.31
C THR A 138 -2.35 1.68 -12.99
N ASN A 139 -3.42 1.37 -12.27
CA ASN A 139 -4.63 0.72 -12.76
C ASN A 139 -5.77 1.75 -12.76
N ASP A 140 -6.53 1.83 -13.85
CA ASP A 140 -7.72 2.68 -13.98
C ASP A 140 -8.95 1.79 -13.84
N TYR A 141 -9.83 2.12 -12.89
CA TYR A 141 -11.06 1.39 -12.62
C TYR A 141 -12.31 2.10 -13.13
N GLY A 142 -12.14 3.26 -13.79
CA GLY A 142 -13.23 4.08 -14.29
C GLY A 142 -13.74 5.08 -13.24
N ASP A 143 -14.47 6.09 -13.72
CA ASP A 143 -15.15 7.09 -12.88
C ASP A 143 -14.23 7.86 -11.91
N GLY A 144 -12.93 7.93 -12.21
CA GLY A 144 -11.92 8.60 -11.38
C GLY A 144 -11.32 7.71 -10.29
N ASP A 145 -11.84 6.49 -10.13
CA ASP A 145 -11.28 5.49 -9.24
C ASP A 145 -10.11 4.75 -9.90
N GLY A 146 -9.18 4.27 -9.08
CA GLY A 146 -8.04 3.52 -9.60
C GLY A 146 -7.22 2.84 -8.52
N GLY A 147 -6.09 2.32 -8.94
CA GLY A 147 -5.10 1.70 -8.08
C GLY A 147 -3.67 2.08 -8.47
N ILE A 148 -2.77 2.11 -7.49
CA ILE A 148 -1.33 2.18 -7.72
C ILE A 148 -0.70 0.93 -7.12
N LEU A 149 -0.17 0.07 -7.98
CA LEU A 149 0.77 -0.96 -7.59
C LEU A 149 2.13 -0.32 -7.34
N TRP A 150 2.70 -0.54 -6.16
CA TRP A 150 4.01 -0.04 -5.77
C TRP A 150 4.95 -1.21 -5.46
N CYS A 151 6.04 -1.32 -6.22
CA CYS A 151 7.11 -2.27 -5.93
C CYS A 151 8.26 -1.55 -5.22
N PRO A 152 8.63 -1.97 -4.00
CA PRO A 152 9.77 -1.40 -3.28
C PRO A 152 11.08 -1.50 -4.09
N PRO A 153 12.01 -0.54 -3.94
CA PRO A 153 13.32 -0.62 -4.57
C PRO A 153 14.04 -1.94 -4.27
N GLY A 154 14.58 -2.59 -5.30
CA GLY A 154 15.34 -3.84 -5.15
C GLY A 154 14.50 -5.11 -5.01
N ARG A 155 13.15 -5.04 -5.07
CA ARG A 155 12.28 -6.21 -5.16
C ARG A 155 12.08 -6.65 -6.62
N SER A 156 11.51 -7.85 -6.78
CA SER A 156 11.13 -8.46 -8.08
C SER A 156 10.39 -7.48 -8.99
N ASP A 157 10.57 -7.64 -10.31
CA ASP A 157 9.82 -6.90 -11.35
C ASP A 157 8.39 -7.42 -11.56
N ASP A 158 7.98 -8.45 -10.83
CA ASP A 158 6.62 -8.99 -10.90
C ASP A 158 5.66 -8.16 -10.04
N TRP A 159 4.72 -7.49 -10.72
CA TRP A 159 3.70 -6.67 -10.09
C TRP A 159 2.73 -7.47 -9.20
N ILE A 160 2.63 -8.80 -9.37
CA ILE A 160 1.71 -9.62 -8.58
C ILE A 160 2.07 -9.61 -7.09
N VAL A 161 3.35 -9.46 -6.75
CA VAL A 161 3.87 -9.45 -5.37
C VAL A 161 4.09 -8.03 -4.84
N CYS A 162 3.45 -7.04 -5.44
CA CYS A 162 3.56 -5.63 -5.06
C CYS A 162 2.24 -5.15 -4.45
N PRO A 163 2.29 -4.43 -3.31
CA PRO A 163 1.09 -3.87 -2.73
C PRO A 163 0.39 -2.90 -3.70
N GLU A 164 -0.94 -2.92 -3.67
CA GLU A 164 -1.81 -2.01 -4.39
C GLU A 164 -2.49 -1.05 -3.43
N PHE A 165 -2.41 0.24 -3.73
CA PHE A 165 -3.13 1.31 -3.05
C PHE A 165 -4.30 1.74 -3.94
N THR A 166 -5.52 1.38 -3.57
CA THR A 166 -6.72 1.81 -4.29
C THR A 166 -7.19 3.16 -3.79
N TYR A 167 -7.79 3.94 -4.68
CA TYR A 167 -8.28 5.27 -4.38
C TYR A 167 -9.60 5.57 -5.11
N ASN A 168 -10.36 6.50 -4.54
CA ASN A 168 -11.61 6.99 -5.11
C ASN A 168 -11.41 8.18 -6.07
N GLU A 169 -12.49 8.64 -6.70
CA GLU A 169 -12.53 9.80 -7.62
C GLU A 169 -11.84 11.09 -7.12
N ASN A 170 -11.72 11.25 -5.79
CA ASN A 170 -11.07 12.41 -5.17
C ASN A 170 -9.57 12.19 -4.93
N GLY A 171 -9.01 11.07 -5.41
CA GLY A 171 -7.63 10.67 -5.16
C GLY A 171 -7.36 10.31 -3.71
N ILE A 172 -8.37 9.89 -2.95
CA ILE A 172 -8.22 9.49 -1.54
C ILE A 172 -8.11 7.97 -1.47
N ILE A 173 -7.08 7.48 -0.78
CA ILE A 173 -6.84 6.05 -0.57
C ILE A 173 -8.02 5.46 0.20
N ASP A 174 -8.66 4.44 -0.36
CA ASP A 174 -9.83 3.77 0.24
C ASP A 174 -9.53 2.34 0.69
N SER A 175 -8.55 1.68 0.08
CA SER A 175 -8.02 0.41 0.55
C SER A 175 -6.58 0.15 0.09
N ILE A 176 -5.94 -0.82 0.76
CA ILE A 176 -4.58 -1.25 0.50
C ILE A 176 -4.59 -2.77 0.48
N TYR A 177 -4.05 -3.36 -0.59
CA TYR A 177 -4.06 -4.79 -0.82
C TYR A 177 -2.65 -5.31 -1.06
N PHE A 178 -2.38 -6.53 -0.62
CA PHE A 178 -1.16 -7.27 -0.94
C PHE A 178 -1.50 -8.74 -1.06
N TRP A 179 -0.88 -9.41 -2.03
CA TRP A 179 -0.98 -10.86 -2.23
C TRP A 179 0.35 -11.39 -2.74
N SER A 180 0.81 -12.53 -2.23
CA SER A 180 2.11 -13.11 -2.63
C SER A 180 2.06 -14.58 -3.01
N TYR A 181 0.89 -15.09 -3.40
CA TYR A 181 0.70 -16.50 -3.76
C TYR A 181 0.38 -16.68 -5.25
#